data_AF-A0A4Z0ELE4-F1
#
_entry.id   AF-A0A4Z0ELE4-F1
#
_cell.length_a   1.000
_cell.length_b   1.000
_cell.length_c   1.000
_cell.angle_alpha   90.00
_cell.angle_beta   90.00
_cell.angle_gamma   90.00
#
_symmetry.space_group_name_H-M   'P 1'
#
loop_
_entity.id
_entity.type
_entity.pdbx_description
1 polymer ?
#
loop_
_entity_poly.entity_id
_entity_poly.type
_entity_poly.pdbx_seq_one_letter_code
_entity_poly.pdbx_strand_id
1 'polypeptide(L)'
;MANRNKPLSAQARTTLLAATALTQHLPWQKWPPARQVAFLFSPDAERFIGSQVEPHAALAQLHRHCVATRTTNEQWCIRHFLSQLIKCRTGLLDRPELAPALAHLGLHFASRVRELANWQPRSKNAFYQLDSLVRHLFDQFGDVPGWVLNGWGRAPAQHAGVDLTLLLLHLGRGQALRSFAGLPVPLTKRLEHGMRQAPAGCTFQEAYRYAQLAARDATEWLGVALDSRLGREPIGPDDVLWLTLLDLFRAEPEVDAWQFGPVCDWIHFRRRVGSLAEPAQPNFSLRGRSLASLLAHTAHRQRTLGPARRNPRFQQLLAAVWPGMPVPDFAGGDGEWVHIRQLHSYPELLDEGRHMHHCVATYVHQCQRGRRGIYSLTFNGGRILTLEITPEHQLVQAKGKYNRRPTPLERHWLTQWLQRERITVAGNVWEAVYD
;
A
#
# COMPACT_ATOMS: atom_id res chain seq x y z
N MET A 1 -42.03 58.08 31.95
CA MET A 1 -40.60 57.78 32.21
C MET A 1 -40.51 56.86 33.41
N ALA A 2 -40.47 55.53 33.19
CA ALA A 2 -40.52 54.54 34.26
C ALA A 2 -39.12 54.00 34.60
N ASN A 3 -38.69 54.30 35.83
CA ASN A 3 -37.72 53.60 36.69
C ASN A 3 -36.85 52.49 36.03
N ARG A 4 -35.72 52.89 35.42
CA ARG A 4 -34.67 51.98 34.92
C ARG A 4 -33.65 51.54 35.99
N ASN A 5 -33.74 52.05 37.23
CA ASN A 5 -32.75 51.82 38.29
C ASN A 5 -33.33 51.12 39.52
N LYS A 6 -34.30 50.21 39.37
CA LYS A 6 -34.73 49.38 40.51
C LYS A 6 -33.66 48.29 40.73
N PRO A 7 -32.96 48.27 41.87
CA PRO A 7 -31.97 47.23 42.14
C PRO A 7 -32.68 45.87 42.10
N LEU A 8 -32.09 44.90 41.38
CA LEU A 8 -32.57 43.52 41.34
C LEU A 8 -32.86 43.05 42.77
N SER A 9 -34.05 42.50 42.99
CA SER A 9 -34.42 41.92 44.29
C SER A 9 -33.39 40.88 44.69
N ALA A 10 -33.21 40.67 46.00
CA ALA A 10 -32.27 39.67 46.51
C ALA A 10 -32.48 38.33 45.79
N GLN A 11 -33.72 37.89 45.66
CA GLN A 11 -34.11 36.67 44.96
C GLN A 11 -33.75 36.67 43.47
N ALA A 12 -33.86 37.80 42.77
CA ALA A 12 -33.43 37.91 41.37
C ALA A 12 -31.90 37.87 41.24
N ARG A 13 -31.15 38.45 42.20
CA ARG A 13 -29.69 38.32 42.27
C ARG A 13 -29.26 36.90 42.58
N THR A 14 -29.90 36.22 43.53
CA THR A 14 -29.62 34.80 43.85
C THR A 14 -29.94 33.91 42.66
N THR A 15 -31.03 34.17 41.93
CA THR A 15 -31.40 33.43 40.72
C THR A 15 -30.37 33.65 39.61
N LEU A 16 -29.90 34.88 39.41
CA LEU A 16 -28.87 35.19 38.42
C LEU A 16 -27.52 34.56 38.79
N LEU A 17 -27.12 34.63 40.06
CA LEU A 17 -25.91 33.99 40.58
C LEU A 17 -26.01 32.46 40.50
N ALA A 18 -27.15 31.87 40.82
CA ALA A 18 -27.41 30.44 40.69
C ALA A 18 -27.40 29.99 39.24
N ALA A 19 -27.98 30.77 38.31
CA ALA A 19 -27.88 30.50 36.88
C ALA A 19 -26.44 30.62 36.37
N THR A 20 -25.68 31.60 36.86
CA THR A 20 -24.26 31.79 36.54
C THR A 20 -23.43 30.60 37.06
N ALA A 21 -23.66 30.17 38.31
CA ALA A 21 -23.02 29.00 38.92
C ALA A 21 -23.41 27.68 38.23
N LEU A 22 -24.69 27.46 37.92
CA LEU A 22 -25.17 26.31 37.12
C LEU A 22 -24.53 26.29 35.73
N THR A 23 -24.31 27.45 35.12
CA THR A 23 -23.58 27.53 33.85
C THR A 23 -22.06 27.35 33.96
N GLN A 24 -21.48 27.46 35.15
CA GLN A 24 -20.09 27.09 35.42
C GLN A 24 -19.94 25.58 35.65
N HIS A 25 -21.02 24.89 36.05
CA HIS A 25 -21.05 23.44 36.29
C HIS A 25 -21.62 22.59 35.14
N LEU A 26 -22.17 23.21 34.09
CA LEU A 26 -22.56 22.45 32.89
C LEU A 26 -21.30 21.94 32.18
N PRO A 27 -21.20 20.63 31.87
CA PRO A 27 -20.11 20.12 31.06
C PRO A 27 -20.10 20.85 29.72
N TRP A 28 -18.91 21.24 29.26
CA TRP A 28 -18.64 22.02 28.04
C TRP A 28 -19.57 21.70 26.87
N GLN A 29 -19.81 20.40 26.65
CA GLN A 29 -20.61 19.85 25.56
C GLN A 29 -22.06 20.34 25.55
N LYS A 30 -22.59 20.75 26.72
CA LYS A 30 -23.95 21.27 26.87
C LYS A 30 -24.06 22.78 26.68
N TRP A 31 -22.94 23.48 26.49
CA TRP A 31 -22.96 24.91 26.23
C TRP A 31 -23.43 25.21 24.80
N PRO A 32 -24.09 26.36 24.54
CA PRO A 32 -24.35 26.80 23.18
C PRO A 32 -23.07 26.85 22.35
N PRO A 33 -23.06 26.42 21.07
CA PRO A 33 -21.85 26.37 20.24
C PRO A 33 -21.09 27.71 20.14
N ALA A 34 -21.82 28.83 20.14
CA ALA A 34 -21.21 30.17 20.16
C ALA A 34 -20.40 30.44 21.43
N ARG A 35 -20.91 29.99 22.59
CA ARG A 35 -20.21 30.09 23.87
C ARG A 35 -19.01 29.15 23.91
N GLN A 36 -19.14 27.95 23.34
CA GLN A 36 -18.03 27.02 23.20
C GLN A 36 -16.89 27.68 22.41
N VAL A 37 -17.13 28.17 21.19
CA VAL A 37 -16.07 28.84 20.41
C VAL A 37 -15.52 30.07 21.15
N ALA A 38 -16.35 30.88 21.80
CA ALA A 38 -15.85 32.06 22.54
C ALA A 38 -14.92 31.68 23.70
N PHE A 39 -15.28 30.66 24.49
CA PHE A 39 -14.46 30.20 25.60
C PHE A 39 -13.20 29.50 25.12
N LEU A 40 -13.24 28.77 24.02
CA LEU A 40 -12.06 28.07 23.46
C LEU A 40 -10.86 29.02 23.28
N PHE A 41 -11.11 30.26 22.89
CA PHE A 41 -10.08 31.30 22.68
C PHE A 41 -9.96 32.28 23.87
N SER A 42 -10.49 31.91 25.04
CA SER A 42 -10.40 32.73 26.26
C SER A 42 -9.20 32.32 27.11
N PRO A 43 -8.60 33.24 27.89
CA PRO A 43 -7.52 32.92 28.83
C PRO A 43 -7.91 31.89 29.88
N ASP A 44 -9.20 31.77 30.20
CA ASP A 44 -9.73 30.85 31.21
C ASP A 44 -9.80 29.39 30.71
N ALA A 45 -9.74 29.16 29.39
CA ALA A 45 -9.81 27.83 28.82
C ALA A 45 -8.65 26.94 29.25
N GLU A 46 -7.43 27.47 29.25
CA GLU A 46 -6.23 26.71 29.61
C GLU A 46 -6.29 26.23 31.07
N ARG A 47 -6.75 27.11 31.98
CA ARG A 47 -6.95 26.78 33.40
C ARG A 47 -8.03 25.71 33.59
N PHE A 48 -9.13 25.81 32.84
CA PHE A 48 -10.22 24.84 32.90
C PHE A 48 -9.83 23.48 32.32
N ILE A 49 -9.01 23.44 31.26
CA ILE A 49 -8.50 22.18 30.69
C ILE A 49 -7.54 21.50 31.67
N GLY A 50 -6.65 22.26 32.31
CA GLY A 50 -5.71 21.72 33.30
C GLY A 50 -6.36 21.15 34.56
N SER A 51 -7.59 21.57 34.89
CA SER A 51 -8.36 21.04 36.04
C SER A 51 -9.28 19.85 35.69
N GLN A 52 -9.42 19.51 34.41
CA GLN A 52 -10.22 18.37 33.93
C GLN A 52 -9.32 17.13 33.75
N VAL A 53 -9.84 15.96 34.12
CA VAL A 53 -9.07 14.69 34.23
C VAL A 53 -8.71 14.07 32.88
N GLU A 54 -9.38 14.46 31.79
CA GLU A 54 -9.29 13.74 30.49
C GLU A 54 -8.62 14.57 29.37
N PRO A 55 -7.32 14.33 29.06
CA PRO A 55 -6.58 15.03 28.00
C PRO A 55 -7.11 14.76 26.57
N HIS A 56 -8.02 13.80 26.41
CA HIS A 56 -8.65 13.43 25.13
C HIS A 56 -10.02 14.07 24.91
N ALA A 57 -10.52 14.90 25.84
CA ALA A 57 -11.77 15.63 25.63
C ALA A 57 -11.70 16.55 24.40
N ALA A 58 -12.82 16.70 23.68
CA ALA A 58 -12.92 17.55 22.48
C ALA A 58 -12.37 18.97 22.68
N LEU A 59 -12.68 19.59 23.82
CA LEU A 59 -12.16 20.91 24.19
C LEU A 59 -10.63 20.94 24.27
N ALA A 60 -10.00 19.96 24.90
CA ALA A 60 -8.55 19.91 25.05
C ALA A 60 -7.83 19.77 23.70
N GLN A 61 -8.35 18.92 22.80
CA GLN A 61 -7.80 18.75 21.45
C GLN A 61 -8.01 19.99 20.58
N LEU A 62 -9.20 20.60 20.63
CA LEU A 62 -9.47 21.86 19.93
C LEU A 62 -8.54 22.97 20.42
N HIS A 63 -8.35 23.11 21.74
CA HIS A 63 -7.48 24.16 22.29
C HIS A 63 -6.03 23.96 21.87
N ARG A 64 -5.53 22.73 21.96
CA ARG A 64 -4.16 22.38 21.54
C ARG A 64 -3.88 22.78 20.09
N HIS A 65 -4.78 22.45 19.16
CA HIS A 65 -4.56 22.65 17.73
C HIS A 65 -4.98 24.02 17.20
N CYS A 66 -5.98 24.65 17.82
CA CYS A 66 -6.54 25.93 17.37
C CYS A 66 -5.94 27.14 18.10
N VAL A 67 -5.39 26.96 19.31
CA VAL A 67 -4.95 28.05 20.19
C VAL A 67 -3.51 27.88 20.65
N ALA A 68 -3.21 26.86 21.45
CA ALA A 68 -1.93 26.74 22.17
C ALA A 68 -0.69 26.69 21.25
N THR A 69 -0.84 26.14 20.05
CA THR A 69 0.24 25.99 19.07
C THR A 69 0.25 27.09 18.00
N ARG A 70 -0.55 28.16 18.17
CA ARG A 70 -0.87 29.13 17.12
C ARG A 70 -0.53 30.55 17.51
N THR A 71 -0.06 31.32 16.54
CA THR A 71 0.14 32.77 16.64
C THR A 71 -1.20 33.51 16.73
N THR A 72 -1.20 34.77 17.19
CA THR A 72 -2.41 35.59 17.31
C THR A 72 -3.19 35.72 15.99
N ASN A 73 -2.48 35.86 14.87
CA ASN A 73 -3.11 35.96 13.55
C ASN A 73 -3.76 34.63 13.13
N GLU A 74 -3.08 33.51 13.34
CA GLU A 74 -3.65 32.19 13.07
C GLU A 74 -4.87 31.91 13.95
N GLN A 75 -4.80 32.25 15.24
CA GLN A 75 -5.94 32.13 16.16
C GLN A 75 -7.13 32.95 15.66
N TRP A 76 -6.90 34.17 15.16
CA TRP A 76 -7.96 35.00 14.58
C TRP A 76 -8.60 34.33 13.37
N CYS A 77 -7.80 33.82 12.42
CA CYS A 77 -8.30 33.11 11.24
C CYS A 77 -9.15 31.90 11.62
N ILE A 78 -8.65 31.08 12.55
CA ILE A 78 -9.34 29.87 13.01
C ILE A 78 -10.62 30.24 13.77
N ARG A 79 -10.59 31.23 14.65
CA ARG A 79 -11.77 31.72 15.36
C ARG A 79 -12.84 32.25 14.40
N HIS A 80 -12.43 33.00 13.38
CA HIS A 80 -13.34 33.50 12.36
C HIS A 80 -14.01 32.35 11.59
N PHE A 81 -13.25 31.34 11.18
CA PHE A 81 -13.81 30.13 10.56
C PHE A 81 -14.78 29.40 11.50
N LEU A 82 -14.38 29.08 12.73
CA LEU A 82 -15.20 28.32 13.68
C LEU A 82 -16.51 29.03 14.03
N SER A 83 -16.48 30.36 14.15
CA SER A 83 -17.68 31.17 14.42
C SER A 83 -18.67 31.21 13.25
N GLN A 84 -18.21 30.96 12.02
CA GLN A 84 -19.11 30.71 10.89
C GLN A 84 -19.57 29.25 10.84
N LEU A 85 -18.67 28.30 11.14
CA LEU A 85 -18.96 26.86 11.11
C LEU A 85 -20.11 26.49 12.07
N ILE A 86 -20.14 27.05 13.28
CA ILE A 86 -21.22 26.80 14.25
C ILE A 86 -22.62 27.21 13.78
N LYS A 87 -22.72 28.07 12.76
CA LYS A 87 -24.01 28.45 12.16
C LYS A 87 -24.53 27.36 11.23
N CYS A 88 -23.64 26.52 10.72
CA CYS A 88 -23.97 25.32 9.97
C CYS A 88 -24.26 24.20 10.97
N ARG A 89 -25.41 23.52 10.90
CA ARG A 89 -25.79 22.45 11.85
C ARG A 89 -24.87 21.22 11.72
N THR A 90 -23.68 21.28 12.29
CA THR A 90 -22.58 20.32 12.09
C THR A 90 -22.14 19.68 13.41
N GLY A 91 -21.74 18.40 13.35
CA GLY A 91 -21.22 17.65 14.49
C GLY A 91 -19.69 17.62 14.55
N LEU A 92 -19.01 18.43 13.72
CA LEU A 92 -17.55 18.40 13.60
C LEU A 92 -16.82 18.82 14.89
N LEU A 93 -17.38 19.76 15.65
CA LEU A 93 -16.79 20.25 16.91
C LEU A 93 -16.86 19.23 18.06
N ASP A 94 -17.76 18.25 17.96
CA ASP A 94 -17.95 17.23 18.97
C ASP A 94 -16.89 16.10 18.89
N ARG A 95 -16.12 16.06 17.80
CA ARG A 95 -15.14 15.00 17.52
C ARG A 95 -13.71 15.49 17.77
N PRO A 96 -13.04 15.06 18.87
CA PRO A 96 -11.66 15.47 19.16
C PRO A 96 -10.68 15.13 18.03
N GLU A 97 -10.92 14.04 17.31
CA GLU A 97 -10.06 13.54 16.24
C GLU A 97 -10.01 14.49 15.04
N LEU A 98 -11.00 15.37 14.88
CA LEU A 98 -11.10 16.31 13.77
C LEU A 98 -10.48 17.68 14.10
N ALA A 99 -10.08 17.93 15.34
CA ALA A 99 -9.50 19.20 15.77
C ALA A 99 -8.29 19.66 14.92
N PRO A 100 -7.33 18.79 14.53
CA PRO A 100 -6.24 19.18 13.64
C PRO A 100 -6.74 19.66 12.28
N ALA A 101 -7.74 18.99 11.70
CA ALA A 101 -8.30 19.33 10.39
C ALA A 101 -9.08 20.65 10.45
N LEU A 102 -9.83 20.91 11.52
CA LEU A 102 -10.56 22.16 11.74
C LEU A 102 -9.61 23.36 11.90
N ALA A 103 -8.48 23.18 12.60
CA ALA A 103 -7.45 24.21 12.68
C ALA A 103 -6.91 24.54 11.28
N HIS A 104 -6.57 23.53 10.47
CA HIS A 104 -6.08 23.75 9.10
C HIS A 104 -7.12 24.40 8.18
N LEU A 105 -8.40 24.02 8.28
CA LEU A 105 -9.49 24.70 7.57
C LEU A 105 -9.52 26.20 7.92
N GLY A 106 -9.36 26.53 9.20
CA GLY A 106 -9.31 27.91 9.67
C GLY A 106 -8.15 28.71 9.10
N LEU A 107 -6.95 28.13 9.06
CA LEU A 107 -5.76 28.77 8.48
C LEU A 107 -5.93 29.10 7.00
N HIS A 108 -6.58 28.21 6.25
CA HIS A 108 -6.76 28.37 4.80
C HIS A 108 -8.15 28.92 4.42
N PHE A 109 -8.97 29.33 5.39
CA PHE A 109 -10.35 29.75 5.14
C PHE A 109 -10.48 30.95 4.18
N ALA A 110 -9.46 31.81 4.13
CA ALA A 110 -9.38 32.92 3.19
C ALA A 110 -9.27 32.46 1.72
N SER A 111 -8.78 31.24 1.47
CA SER A 111 -8.63 30.67 0.12
C SER A 111 -9.88 29.93 -0.38
N ARG A 112 -11.02 30.04 0.31
CA ARG A 112 -12.24 29.33 -0.08
C ARG A 112 -12.77 29.79 -1.44
N VAL A 113 -13.25 28.85 -2.24
CA VAL A 113 -13.90 29.08 -3.55
C VAL A 113 -15.41 29.23 -3.44
N ARG A 114 -16.02 28.76 -2.35
CA ARG A 114 -17.46 28.93 -2.06
C ARG A 114 -17.65 29.40 -0.63
N GLU A 115 -18.69 30.20 -0.41
CA GLU A 115 -19.03 30.67 0.93
C GLU A 115 -19.53 29.54 1.83
N LEU A 116 -19.07 29.55 3.08
CA LEU A 116 -19.43 28.52 4.08
C LEU A 116 -20.93 28.51 4.37
N ALA A 117 -21.59 29.67 4.31
CA ALA A 117 -23.03 29.79 4.51
C ALA A 117 -23.87 28.95 3.52
N ASN A 118 -23.31 28.64 2.34
CA ASN A 118 -23.96 27.84 1.31
C ASN A 118 -23.72 26.33 1.49
N TRP A 119 -22.86 25.93 2.44
CA TRP A 119 -22.60 24.53 2.73
C TRP A 119 -23.70 23.94 3.61
N GLN A 120 -24.16 22.74 3.26
CA GLN A 120 -25.13 22.00 4.05
C GLN A 120 -24.59 20.60 4.38
N PRO A 121 -24.47 20.22 5.66
CA PRO A 121 -24.04 18.90 6.06
C PRO A 121 -25.13 17.87 5.74
N ARG A 122 -24.89 17.03 4.72
CA ARG A 122 -25.86 16.01 4.26
C ARG A 122 -25.78 14.68 5.03
N SER A 123 -24.62 14.37 5.62
CA SER A 123 -24.37 13.11 6.34
C SER A 123 -24.43 13.32 7.85
N LYS A 124 -24.82 12.29 8.61
CA LYS A 124 -24.69 12.28 10.08
C LYS A 124 -23.27 11.94 10.56
N ASN A 125 -22.44 11.40 9.69
CA ASN A 125 -21.07 11.01 10.01
C ASN A 125 -20.11 12.20 9.81
N ALA A 126 -19.40 12.57 10.88
CA ALA A 126 -18.53 13.73 10.93
C ALA A 126 -17.36 13.67 9.93
N PHE A 127 -16.81 12.48 9.62
CA PHE A 127 -15.75 12.35 8.62
C PHE A 127 -16.26 12.65 7.21
N TYR A 128 -17.47 12.17 6.86
CA TYR A 128 -18.11 12.53 5.59
C TYR A 128 -18.53 14.01 5.54
N GLN A 129 -18.91 14.60 6.69
CA GLN A 129 -19.13 16.05 6.76
C GLN A 129 -17.83 16.81 6.49
N LEU A 130 -16.68 16.36 7.03
CA LEU A 130 -15.39 16.99 6.79
C LEU A 130 -14.99 16.94 5.31
N ASP A 131 -15.07 15.77 4.65
CA ASP A 131 -14.76 15.64 3.21
C ASP A 131 -15.65 16.57 2.37
N SER A 132 -16.96 16.56 2.64
CA SER A 132 -17.92 17.45 1.98
C SER A 132 -17.60 18.92 2.19
N LEU A 133 -17.18 19.31 3.41
CA LEU A 133 -16.80 20.68 3.74
C LEU A 133 -15.53 21.11 3.01
N VAL A 134 -14.50 20.25 3.00
CA VAL A 134 -13.24 20.51 2.30
C VAL A 134 -13.50 20.68 0.80
N ARG A 135 -14.29 19.79 0.19
CA ARG A 135 -14.69 19.92 -1.23
C ARG A 135 -15.48 21.20 -1.49
N HIS A 136 -16.45 21.51 -0.64
CA HIS A 136 -17.25 22.73 -0.80
C HIS A 136 -16.37 23.97 -0.78
N LEU A 137 -15.47 24.06 0.20
CA LEU A 137 -14.64 25.23 0.43
C LEU A 137 -13.51 25.36 -0.59
N PHE A 138 -12.93 24.27 -1.09
CA PHE A 138 -11.67 24.36 -1.84
C PHE A 138 -11.68 23.68 -3.20
N ASP A 139 -12.67 22.87 -3.53
CA ASP A 139 -12.76 22.16 -4.81
C ASP A 139 -13.80 22.81 -5.74
N GLN A 140 -13.34 23.70 -6.62
CA GLN A 140 -14.21 24.46 -7.53
C GLN A 140 -14.92 23.56 -8.55
N PHE A 141 -14.24 22.52 -9.03
CA PHE A 141 -14.70 21.69 -10.15
C PHE A 141 -15.22 20.31 -9.72
N GLY A 142 -15.00 19.91 -8.47
CA GLY A 142 -15.39 18.59 -7.96
C GLY A 142 -14.46 17.47 -8.42
N ASP A 143 -13.28 17.79 -8.96
CA ASP A 143 -12.37 16.85 -9.63
C ASP A 143 -11.09 16.57 -8.82
N VAL A 144 -10.98 17.11 -7.59
CA VAL A 144 -9.83 16.84 -6.73
C VAL A 144 -9.83 15.35 -6.35
N PRO A 145 -8.71 14.62 -6.56
CA PRO A 145 -8.63 13.20 -6.23
C PRO A 145 -8.83 12.91 -4.74
N GLY A 146 -9.51 11.81 -4.44
CA GLY A 146 -9.83 11.42 -3.06
C GLY A 146 -8.60 11.25 -2.15
N TRP A 147 -7.47 10.82 -2.71
CA TRP A 147 -6.22 10.65 -1.96
C TRP A 147 -5.60 11.99 -1.53
N VAL A 148 -5.90 13.08 -2.25
CA VAL A 148 -5.50 14.43 -1.84
C VAL A 148 -6.43 14.93 -0.73
N LEU A 149 -7.74 14.73 -0.88
CA LEU A 149 -8.76 15.17 0.08
C LEU A 149 -8.61 14.49 1.44
N ASN A 150 -8.42 13.17 1.45
CA ASN A 150 -8.21 12.38 2.66
C ASN A 150 -6.90 12.73 3.39
N GLY A 151 -5.98 13.40 2.69
CA GLY A 151 -4.74 13.92 3.23
C GLY A 151 -4.87 15.26 3.97
N TRP A 152 -6.04 15.90 3.95
CA TRP A 152 -6.22 17.24 4.49
C TRP A 152 -5.88 17.36 5.98
N GLY A 153 -5.11 18.39 6.34
CA GLY A 153 -4.75 18.70 7.73
C GLY A 153 -3.82 17.67 8.38
N ARG A 154 -3.34 16.67 7.61
CA ARG A 154 -2.27 15.78 8.04
C ARG A 154 -0.94 16.48 7.80
N ALA A 155 -0.04 16.42 8.78
CA ALA A 155 1.32 16.88 8.59
C ALA A 155 1.98 16.09 7.43
N PRO A 156 2.79 16.73 6.58
CA PRO A 156 3.49 16.04 5.51
C PRO A 156 4.32 14.89 6.09
N ALA A 157 4.22 13.70 5.48
CA ALA A 157 5.00 12.55 5.90
C ALA A 157 6.49 12.83 5.64
N GLN A 158 7.35 12.52 6.63
CA GLN A 158 8.78 12.85 6.66
C GLN A 158 9.58 12.34 5.44
N HIS A 159 9.07 11.37 4.67
CA HIS A 159 9.84 10.63 3.65
C HIS A 159 9.39 10.83 2.19
N ALA A 160 8.41 11.70 1.91
CA ALA A 160 8.04 12.05 0.52
C ALA A 160 7.31 13.40 0.35
N GLY A 161 7.19 14.21 1.41
CA GLY A 161 7.31 15.67 1.37
C GLY A 161 6.37 16.50 0.47
N VAL A 162 5.18 16.01 0.11
CA VAL A 162 4.17 16.86 -0.55
C VAL A 162 3.21 17.40 0.50
N ASP A 163 3.13 18.72 0.60
CA ASP A 163 2.06 19.36 1.36
C ASP A 163 0.73 19.17 0.62
N LEU A 164 -0.04 18.17 1.08
CA LEU A 164 -1.35 17.84 0.49
C LEU A 164 -2.36 18.97 0.66
N THR A 165 -2.19 19.85 1.65
CA THR A 165 -3.05 21.02 1.86
C THR A 165 -2.83 22.02 0.73
N LEU A 166 -1.57 22.37 0.46
CA LEU A 166 -1.22 23.26 -0.65
C LEU A 166 -1.56 22.64 -2.00
N LEU A 167 -1.34 21.34 -2.16
CA LEU A 167 -1.71 20.63 -3.37
C LEU A 167 -3.23 20.65 -3.61
N LEU A 168 -4.04 20.45 -2.56
CA LEU A 168 -5.49 20.54 -2.65
C LEU A 168 -5.92 21.92 -3.13
N LEU A 169 -5.37 22.99 -2.53
CA LEU A 169 -5.69 24.36 -2.92
C LEU A 169 -5.25 24.70 -4.36
N HIS A 170 -4.18 24.07 -4.84
CA HIS A 170 -3.71 24.19 -6.23
C HIS A 170 -4.67 23.48 -7.19
N LEU A 171 -4.96 22.21 -6.95
CA LEU A 171 -5.87 21.41 -7.79
C LEU A 171 -7.29 21.95 -7.78
N GLY A 172 -7.78 22.35 -6.61
CA GLY A 172 -9.13 22.87 -6.43
C GLY A 172 -9.41 24.19 -7.14
N ARG A 173 -8.36 24.92 -7.56
CA ARG A 173 -8.43 26.08 -8.48
C ARG A 173 -8.40 25.69 -9.97
N GLY A 174 -8.43 24.39 -10.27
CA GLY A 174 -8.34 23.85 -11.64
C GLY A 174 -6.93 23.81 -12.21
N GLN A 175 -5.90 24.02 -11.38
CA GLN A 175 -4.52 23.94 -11.85
C GLN A 175 -4.08 22.48 -12.03
N ALA A 176 -3.21 22.23 -13.01
CA ALA A 176 -2.75 20.88 -13.31
C ALA A 176 -1.85 20.33 -12.18
N LEU A 177 -1.96 19.03 -11.88
CA LEU A 177 -1.12 18.39 -10.85
C LEU A 177 0.36 18.57 -11.17
N ARG A 178 0.74 18.37 -12.44
CA ARG A 178 2.12 18.51 -12.92
C ARG A 178 2.73 19.90 -12.79
N SER A 179 1.91 20.95 -12.62
CA SER A 179 2.39 22.32 -12.47
C SER A 179 2.53 22.76 -11.02
N PHE A 180 2.30 21.85 -10.06
CA PHE A 180 2.48 22.13 -8.65
C PHE A 180 3.97 22.21 -8.30
N ALA A 181 4.41 23.34 -7.74
CA ALA A 181 5.83 23.60 -7.46
C ALA A 181 6.40 22.71 -6.35
N GLY A 182 5.56 22.18 -5.46
CA GLY A 182 5.97 21.32 -4.34
C GLY A 182 6.08 19.83 -4.69
N LEU A 183 6.12 19.46 -5.97
CA LEU A 183 6.29 18.07 -6.37
C LEU A 183 7.74 17.59 -6.16
N PRO A 184 7.95 16.37 -5.61
CA PRO A 184 9.29 15.81 -5.43
C PRO A 184 9.91 15.35 -6.76
N VAL A 185 9.08 15.11 -7.78
CA VAL A 185 9.51 14.70 -9.11
C VAL A 185 8.63 15.35 -10.18
N PRO A 186 9.19 15.64 -11.38
CA PRO A 186 8.40 16.14 -12.49
C PRO A 186 7.41 15.08 -12.96
N LEU A 187 6.17 15.50 -13.22
CA LEU A 187 5.11 14.61 -13.70
C LEU A 187 4.87 14.80 -15.20
N THR A 188 4.78 13.68 -15.92
CA THR A 188 4.27 13.69 -17.30
C THR A 188 2.74 13.77 -17.30
N LYS A 189 2.14 14.15 -18.43
CA LYS A 189 0.67 14.14 -18.59
C LYS A 189 0.07 12.76 -18.31
N ARG A 190 0.75 11.68 -18.72
CA ARG A 190 0.30 10.29 -18.50
C ARG A 190 0.33 9.92 -17.02
N LEU A 191 1.38 10.29 -16.29
CA LEU A 191 1.46 10.05 -14.85
C LEU A 191 0.43 10.87 -14.08
N GLU A 192 0.24 12.14 -14.44
CA GLU A 192 -0.81 12.97 -13.83
C GLU A 192 -2.20 12.32 -14.01
N HIS A 193 -2.52 11.86 -15.21
CA HIS A 193 -3.79 11.19 -15.47
C HIS A 193 -3.97 9.93 -14.59
N GLY A 194 -2.94 9.09 -14.51
CA GLY A 194 -2.96 7.91 -13.64
C GLY A 194 -3.11 8.26 -12.15
N MET A 195 -2.43 9.31 -11.67
CA MET A 195 -2.54 9.74 -10.28
C MET A 195 -3.95 10.24 -9.95
N ARG A 196 -4.65 10.90 -10.89
CA ARG A 196 -6.05 11.32 -10.68
C ARG A 196 -7.01 10.16 -10.51
N GLN A 197 -6.68 8.98 -11.03
CA GLN A 197 -7.47 7.75 -10.92
C GLN A 197 -7.08 6.88 -9.71
N ALA A 198 -6.03 7.25 -8.98
CA ALA A 198 -5.56 6.45 -7.86
C ALA A 198 -6.62 6.34 -6.74
N PRO A 199 -6.69 5.19 -6.04
CA PRO A 199 -7.63 5.00 -4.94
C PRO A 199 -7.52 6.08 -3.86
N ALA A 200 -8.65 6.44 -3.26
CA ALA A 200 -8.71 7.53 -2.29
C ALA A 200 -7.90 7.29 -1.00
N GLY A 201 -7.57 6.03 -0.69
CA GLY A 201 -6.75 5.67 0.48
C GLY A 201 -5.26 5.86 0.28
N CYS A 202 -4.81 6.16 -0.93
CA CYS A 202 -3.38 6.25 -1.24
C CYS A 202 -2.70 7.47 -0.60
N THR A 203 -1.43 7.31 -0.27
CA THR A 203 -0.49 8.42 -0.08
C THR A 203 -0.04 8.98 -1.43
N PHE A 204 0.67 10.12 -1.44
CA PHE A 204 1.28 10.65 -2.67
C PHE A 204 2.18 9.61 -3.36
N GLN A 205 3.03 8.93 -2.59
CA GLN A 205 3.93 7.89 -3.12
C GLN A 205 3.15 6.72 -3.72
N GLU A 206 2.13 6.23 -3.03
CA GLU A 206 1.28 5.14 -3.52
C GLU A 206 0.48 5.55 -4.77
N ALA A 207 -0.04 6.78 -4.81
CA ALA A 207 -0.73 7.31 -5.99
C ALA A 207 0.23 7.44 -7.18
N TYR A 208 1.48 7.82 -6.93
CA TYR A 208 2.53 7.85 -7.95
C TYR A 208 2.90 6.44 -8.45
N ARG A 209 3.05 5.46 -7.54
CA ARG A 209 3.26 4.04 -7.91
C ARG A 209 2.08 3.51 -8.72
N TYR A 210 0.86 3.80 -8.30
CA TYR A 210 -0.35 3.48 -9.04
C TYR A 210 -0.30 4.04 -10.46
N ALA A 211 0.08 5.31 -10.63
CA ALA A 211 0.20 5.94 -11.94
C ALA A 211 1.30 5.30 -12.82
N GLN A 212 2.44 4.92 -12.25
CA GLN A 212 3.50 4.21 -12.98
C GLN A 212 3.05 2.84 -13.49
N LEU A 213 2.22 2.14 -12.71
CA LEU A 213 1.63 0.84 -13.07
C LEU A 213 0.46 0.99 -14.05
N ALA A 214 -0.41 1.98 -13.87
CA ALA A 214 -1.48 2.30 -14.81
C ALA A 214 -0.93 2.70 -16.18
N ALA A 215 0.19 3.45 -16.22
CA ALA A 215 0.91 3.74 -17.46
C ALA A 215 1.54 2.50 -18.13
N ARG A 216 1.49 1.34 -17.48
CA ARG A 216 1.98 0.06 -18.01
C ARG A 216 0.85 -0.96 -18.19
N ASP A 217 -0.40 -0.61 -17.90
CA ASP A 217 -1.52 -1.57 -17.82
C ASP A 217 -1.19 -2.73 -16.86
N ALA A 218 -0.68 -2.38 -15.67
CA ALA A 218 -0.17 -3.31 -14.65
C ALA A 218 -0.73 -3.03 -13.24
N THR A 219 -1.93 -2.45 -13.13
CA THR A 219 -2.50 -2.03 -11.83
C THR A 219 -2.74 -3.18 -10.87
N GLU A 220 -2.91 -4.41 -11.38
CA GLU A 220 -3.02 -5.64 -10.59
C GLU A 220 -1.76 -5.93 -9.77
N TRP A 221 -0.60 -5.38 -10.17
CA TRP A 221 0.66 -5.49 -9.44
C TRP A 221 0.80 -4.52 -8.27
N LEU A 222 -0.19 -3.64 -8.02
CA LEU A 222 -0.07 -2.58 -7.02
C LEU A 222 0.31 -3.13 -5.63
N GLY A 223 -0.39 -4.15 -5.14
CA GLY A 223 -0.10 -4.73 -3.82
C GLY A 223 1.32 -5.28 -3.72
N VAL A 224 1.75 -6.04 -4.73
CA VAL A 224 3.10 -6.63 -4.81
C VAL A 224 4.18 -5.54 -4.91
N ALA A 225 3.93 -4.51 -5.72
CA ALA A 225 4.84 -3.38 -5.88
C ALA A 225 4.98 -2.59 -4.58
N LEU A 226 3.86 -2.30 -3.89
CA LEU A 226 3.84 -1.58 -2.62
C LEU A 226 4.54 -2.35 -1.49
N ASP A 227 4.42 -3.68 -1.47
CA ASP A 227 5.12 -4.55 -0.52
C ASP A 227 6.62 -4.73 -0.81
N SER A 228 7.09 -4.29 -1.97
CA SER A 228 8.49 -4.41 -2.40
C SER A 228 9.30 -3.13 -2.12
N ARG A 229 10.58 -3.13 -2.50
CA ARG A 229 11.40 -1.91 -2.48
C ARG A 229 10.88 -0.80 -3.38
N LEU A 230 10.25 -1.12 -4.50
CA LEU A 230 9.62 -0.11 -5.36
C LEU A 230 8.61 0.72 -4.56
N GLY A 231 7.80 0.07 -3.74
CA GLY A 231 6.81 0.71 -2.88
C GLY A 231 7.37 1.43 -1.66
N ARG A 232 8.45 0.92 -1.09
CA ARG A 232 9.01 1.39 0.19
C ARG A 232 10.08 2.46 0.04
N GLU A 233 10.83 2.44 -1.05
CA GLU A 233 11.88 3.42 -1.30
C GLU A 233 11.29 4.72 -1.88
N PRO A 234 11.86 5.89 -1.53
CA PRO A 234 11.45 7.17 -2.09
C PRO A 234 11.52 7.16 -3.61
N ILE A 235 10.66 7.97 -4.24
CA ILE A 235 10.63 8.13 -5.70
C ILE A 235 12.00 8.65 -6.15
N GLY A 236 12.63 7.95 -7.10
CA GLY A 236 13.96 8.33 -7.57
C GLY A 236 14.43 7.57 -8.81
N PRO A 237 15.70 7.75 -9.21
CA PRO A 237 16.26 7.15 -10.43
C PRO A 237 16.18 5.61 -10.46
N ASP A 238 16.22 4.97 -9.29
CA ASP A 238 16.13 3.53 -9.16
C ASP A 238 14.75 2.95 -9.55
N ASP A 239 13.71 3.79 -9.63
CA ASP A 239 12.40 3.39 -10.13
C ASP A 239 12.48 2.73 -11.51
N VAL A 240 13.34 3.25 -12.40
CA VAL A 240 13.49 2.72 -13.76
C VAL A 240 13.93 1.26 -13.70
N LEU A 241 14.87 0.93 -12.81
CA LEU A 241 15.34 -0.43 -12.60
C LEU A 241 14.21 -1.33 -12.08
N TRP A 242 13.48 -0.88 -11.06
CA TRP A 242 12.40 -1.66 -10.45
C TRP A 242 11.24 -1.90 -11.40
N LEU A 243 10.87 -0.90 -12.20
CA LEU A 243 9.83 -1.02 -13.22
C LEU A 243 10.28 -1.93 -14.36
N THR A 244 11.55 -1.87 -14.76
CA THR A 244 12.11 -2.81 -15.74
C THR A 244 12.07 -4.26 -15.22
N LEU A 245 12.37 -4.46 -13.93
CA LEU A 245 12.22 -5.78 -13.30
C LEU A 245 10.76 -6.24 -13.32
N LEU A 246 9.83 -5.34 -13.01
CA LEU A 246 8.40 -5.65 -13.04
C LEU A 246 7.95 -6.04 -14.45
N ASP A 247 8.45 -5.36 -15.48
CA ASP A 247 8.16 -5.71 -16.88
C ASP A 247 8.71 -7.11 -17.24
N LEU A 248 9.87 -7.54 -16.68
CA LEU A 248 10.35 -8.93 -16.82
C LEU A 248 9.41 -9.96 -16.15
N PHE A 249 8.89 -9.64 -14.97
CA PHE A 249 7.93 -10.50 -14.27
C PHE A 249 6.61 -10.61 -15.04
N ARG A 250 6.15 -9.52 -15.66
CA ARG A 250 4.93 -9.50 -16.47
C ARG A 250 5.05 -10.31 -17.75
N ALA A 251 6.25 -10.39 -18.32
CA ALA A 251 6.52 -11.23 -19.49
C ALA A 251 6.45 -12.73 -19.17
N GLU A 252 6.49 -13.11 -17.89
CA GLU A 252 6.54 -14.50 -17.40
C GLU A 252 5.38 -14.76 -16.40
N PRO A 253 4.12 -14.75 -16.84
CA PRO A 253 2.94 -14.78 -15.95
C PRO A 253 2.80 -16.07 -15.12
N GLU A 254 3.53 -17.12 -15.47
CA GLU A 254 3.60 -18.36 -14.70
C GLU A 254 4.40 -18.21 -13.40
N VAL A 255 5.26 -17.19 -13.32
CA VAL A 255 6.04 -16.88 -12.13
C VAL A 255 5.19 -16.19 -11.07
N ASP A 256 5.20 -16.71 -9.85
CA ASP A 256 4.54 -16.09 -8.71
C ASP A 256 5.02 -14.63 -8.50
N ALA A 257 4.08 -13.70 -8.67
CA ALA A 257 4.30 -12.26 -8.52
C ALA A 257 4.91 -11.90 -7.16
N TRP A 258 4.63 -12.66 -6.10
CA TRP A 258 5.19 -12.40 -4.77
C TRP A 258 6.71 -12.57 -4.67
N GLN A 259 7.35 -13.20 -5.67
CA GLN A 259 8.82 -13.26 -5.76
C GLN A 259 9.45 -11.90 -6.15
N PHE A 260 8.66 -10.93 -6.63
CA PHE A 260 9.15 -9.61 -6.99
C PHE A 260 9.88 -8.91 -5.84
N GLY A 261 9.27 -8.87 -4.65
CA GLY A 261 9.86 -8.26 -3.44
C GLY A 261 11.21 -8.87 -3.05
N PRO A 262 11.31 -10.19 -2.88
CA PRO A 262 12.57 -10.90 -2.68
C PRO A 262 13.65 -10.55 -3.71
N VAL A 263 13.32 -10.54 -5.01
CA VAL A 263 14.27 -10.21 -6.07
C VAL A 263 14.73 -8.76 -5.96
N CYS A 264 13.83 -7.82 -5.64
CA CYS A 264 14.18 -6.44 -5.34
C CYS A 264 15.20 -6.34 -4.18
N ASP A 265 14.97 -7.08 -3.09
CA ASP A 265 15.88 -7.14 -1.94
C ASP A 265 17.26 -7.72 -2.28
N TRP A 266 17.29 -8.71 -3.17
CA TRP A 266 18.53 -9.28 -3.67
C TRP A 266 19.32 -8.29 -4.52
N ILE A 267 18.66 -7.63 -5.48
CA ILE A 267 19.27 -6.63 -6.35
C ILE A 267 19.81 -5.46 -5.52
N HIS A 268 19.03 -4.93 -4.58
CA HIS A 268 19.46 -3.83 -3.72
C HIS A 268 20.74 -4.16 -2.95
N PHE A 269 20.81 -5.36 -2.37
CA PHE A 269 22.03 -5.80 -1.71
C PHE A 269 23.22 -5.92 -2.65
N ARG A 270 23.03 -6.54 -3.82
CA ARG A 270 24.12 -6.64 -4.81
C ARG A 270 24.61 -5.26 -5.21
N ARG A 271 23.73 -4.27 -5.25
CA ARG A 271 24.07 -2.88 -5.60
C ARG A 271 24.78 -2.11 -4.50
N ARG A 272 24.26 -2.17 -3.27
CA ARG A 272 24.63 -1.20 -2.22
C ARG A 272 25.31 -1.80 -1.00
N VAL A 273 25.18 -3.10 -0.77
CA VAL A 273 25.65 -3.73 0.47
C VAL A 273 26.80 -4.69 0.18
N GLY A 274 26.60 -5.66 -0.71
CA GLY A 274 27.56 -6.72 -0.98
C GLY A 274 27.89 -7.57 0.25
N SER A 275 28.91 -8.40 0.11
CA SER A 275 29.54 -9.20 1.16
C SER A 275 31.05 -9.16 0.99
N LEU A 276 31.79 -9.70 1.97
CA LEU A 276 33.25 -9.82 1.89
C LEU A 276 33.70 -10.65 0.66
N ALA A 277 32.93 -11.67 0.28
CA ALA A 277 33.22 -12.50 -0.89
C ALA A 277 32.71 -11.89 -2.22
N GLU A 278 31.70 -11.04 -2.14
CA GLU A 278 31.05 -10.41 -3.30
C GLU A 278 30.75 -8.95 -3.00
N PRO A 279 31.71 -8.03 -3.23
CA PRO A 279 31.53 -6.62 -2.89
C PRO A 279 30.35 -5.99 -3.63
N ALA A 280 29.86 -4.87 -3.10
CA ALA A 280 28.78 -4.12 -3.71
C ALA A 280 29.13 -3.73 -5.15
N GLN A 281 28.15 -3.82 -6.05
CA GLN A 281 28.25 -3.51 -7.47
C GLN A 281 27.29 -2.37 -7.81
N PRO A 282 27.68 -1.10 -7.62
CA PRO A 282 26.80 0.05 -7.81
C PRO A 282 26.16 0.11 -9.21
N ASN A 283 26.91 -0.35 -10.22
CA ASN A 283 26.52 -0.35 -11.64
C ASN A 283 25.76 -1.62 -12.07
N PHE A 284 25.22 -2.39 -11.14
CA PHE A 284 24.40 -3.56 -11.46
C PHE A 284 23.25 -3.16 -12.38
N SER A 285 23.09 -3.88 -13.50
CA SER A 285 22.00 -3.68 -14.46
C SER A 285 21.26 -4.99 -14.74
N LEU A 286 20.01 -4.92 -15.20
CA LEU A 286 19.26 -6.11 -15.61
C LEU A 286 19.62 -6.60 -17.02
N ARG A 287 20.48 -5.88 -17.75
CA ARG A 287 20.82 -6.20 -19.14
C ARG A 287 21.50 -7.56 -19.22
N GLY A 288 20.97 -8.44 -20.07
CA GLY A 288 21.50 -9.79 -20.28
C GLY A 288 21.19 -10.79 -19.17
N ARG A 289 20.29 -10.47 -18.24
CA ARG A 289 19.87 -11.38 -17.16
C ARG A 289 18.43 -11.83 -17.37
N SER A 290 18.20 -13.14 -17.35
CA SER A 290 16.85 -13.72 -17.35
C SER A 290 16.24 -13.69 -15.95
N LEU A 291 14.92 -13.69 -15.88
CA LEU A 291 14.19 -13.80 -14.61
C LEU A 291 14.60 -15.05 -13.82
N ALA A 292 14.84 -16.16 -14.51
CA ALA A 292 15.35 -17.41 -13.93
C ALA A 292 16.68 -17.23 -13.19
N SER A 293 17.63 -16.53 -13.79
CA SER A 293 18.92 -16.24 -13.15
C SER A 293 18.75 -15.40 -11.88
N LEU A 294 17.91 -14.36 -11.94
CA LEU A 294 17.65 -13.48 -10.80
C LEU A 294 17.02 -14.24 -9.63
N LEU A 295 16.05 -15.10 -9.89
CA LEU A 295 15.40 -15.95 -8.89
C LEU A 295 16.39 -16.94 -8.27
N ALA A 296 17.22 -17.60 -9.08
CA ALA A 296 18.24 -18.54 -8.60
C ALA A 296 19.23 -17.86 -7.64
N HIS A 297 19.73 -16.68 -7.98
CA HIS A 297 20.64 -15.92 -7.11
C HIS A 297 19.95 -15.42 -5.84
N THR A 298 18.69 -14.98 -5.95
CA THR A 298 17.89 -14.54 -4.80
C THR A 298 17.73 -15.68 -3.80
N ALA A 299 17.32 -16.86 -4.27
CA ALA A 299 17.15 -18.04 -3.44
C ALA A 299 18.48 -18.54 -2.83
N HIS A 300 19.59 -18.45 -3.57
CA HIS A 300 20.91 -18.80 -3.02
C HIS A 300 21.26 -17.91 -1.83
N ARG A 301 21.08 -16.59 -1.96
CA ARG A 301 21.38 -15.66 -0.88
C ARG A 301 20.45 -15.81 0.31
N GLN A 302 19.16 -16.03 0.08
CA GLN A 302 18.23 -16.20 1.21
C GLN A 302 18.57 -17.44 2.06
N ARG A 303 19.14 -18.49 1.44
CA ARG A 303 19.67 -19.65 2.18
C ARG A 303 20.89 -19.31 3.03
N THR A 304 21.75 -18.38 2.60
CA THR A 304 22.95 -17.98 3.36
C THR A 304 22.66 -16.94 4.44
N LEU A 305 21.53 -16.23 4.37
CA LEU A 305 21.08 -15.35 5.45
C LEU A 305 20.59 -16.17 6.66
N GLY A 306 20.91 -15.74 7.89
CA GLY A 306 20.34 -16.33 9.10
C GLY A 306 18.83 -16.04 9.26
N PRO A 307 18.07 -16.85 10.04
CA PRO A 307 16.61 -16.77 10.13
C PRO A 307 16.07 -15.36 10.36
N ALA A 308 16.67 -14.60 11.29
CA ALA A 308 16.25 -13.24 11.64
C ALA A 308 16.39 -12.19 10.51
N ARG A 309 17.17 -12.48 9.45
CA ARG A 309 17.35 -11.58 8.30
C ARG A 309 16.61 -12.06 7.04
N ARG A 310 15.90 -13.19 7.12
CA ARG A 310 15.09 -13.71 6.02
C ARG A 310 13.71 -13.04 6.04
N ASN A 311 13.18 -12.74 4.86
CA ASN A 311 11.82 -12.25 4.72
C ASN A 311 10.84 -13.28 5.37
N PRO A 312 9.95 -12.87 6.30
CA PRO A 312 9.04 -13.78 6.99
C PRO A 312 8.15 -14.61 6.05
N ARG A 313 7.68 -14.03 4.94
CA ARG A 313 6.92 -14.77 3.91
C ARG A 313 7.79 -15.81 3.20
N PHE A 314 9.08 -15.51 2.98
CA PHE A 314 10.01 -16.50 2.44
C PHE A 314 10.30 -17.64 3.43
N GLN A 315 10.31 -17.36 4.74
CA GLN A 315 10.37 -18.44 5.75
C GLN A 315 9.14 -19.34 5.68
N GLN A 316 7.94 -18.77 5.55
CA GLN A 316 6.72 -19.53 5.35
C GLN A 316 6.80 -20.40 4.09
N LEU A 317 7.34 -19.85 2.99
CA LEU A 317 7.58 -20.64 1.77
C LEU A 317 8.62 -21.74 1.99
N LEU A 318 9.74 -21.50 2.68
CA LEU A 318 10.73 -22.55 2.96
C LEU A 318 10.18 -23.71 3.79
N ALA A 319 9.17 -23.45 4.63
CA ALA A 319 8.45 -24.47 5.38
C ALA A 319 7.25 -25.05 4.60
N ALA A 320 6.97 -24.56 3.39
CA ALA A 320 5.82 -24.99 2.61
C ALA A 320 6.01 -26.42 2.10
N VAL A 321 5.06 -27.26 2.48
CA VAL A 321 4.86 -28.63 1.99
C VAL A 321 3.40 -28.73 1.53
N TRP A 322 3.13 -29.54 0.50
CA TRP A 322 1.78 -29.79 -0.01
C TRP A 322 1.56 -31.29 -0.26
N PRO A 323 0.29 -31.76 -0.26
CA PRO A 323 -0.05 -33.17 -0.42
C PRO A 323 0.49 -33.81 -1.71
N GLY A 324 0.68 -33.02 -2.77
CA GLY A 324 1.04 -33.52 -4.10
C GLY A 324 -0.19 -33.84 -4.94
N MET A 325 0.05 -34.41 -6.12
CA MET A 325 -0.98 -34.91 -7.03
C MET A 325 -1.13 -36.40 -6.81
N PRO A 326 -2.32 -36.98 -7.04
CA PRO A 326 -2.55 -38.42 -6.93
C PRO A 326 -1.98 -39.19 -8.14
N VAL A 327 -0.77 -38.84 -8.58
CA VAL A 327 -0.05 -39.53 -9.66
C VAL A 327 1.20 -40.18 -9.04
N PRO A 328 1.27 -41.52 -9.04
CA PRO A 328 2.35 -42.28 -8.42
C PRO A 328 3.74 -41.98 -9.01
N ASP A 329 4.75 -42.10 -8.15
CA ASP A 329 6.15 -42.12 -8.55
C ASP A 329 6.47 -43.36 -9.41
N PHE A 330 7.57 -43.29 -10.17
CA PHE A 330 8.03 -44.35 -11.06
C PHE A 330 9.45 -44.78 -10.74
N ALA A 331 9.70 -46.09 -10.84
CA ALA A 331 11.02 -46.69 -10.88
C ALA A 331 11.08 -47.64 -12.09
N GLY A 332 12.16 -47.61 -12.87
CA GLY A 332 12.31 -48.42 -14.07
C GLY A 332 13.76 -48.64 -14.51
N GLY A 333 13.94 -49.58 -15.44
CA GLY A 333 15.25 -50.04 -15.91
C GLY A 333 15.79 -51.22 -15.08
N ASP A 334 16.69 -52.00 -15.68
CA ASP A 334 17.38 -53.08 -14.96
C ASP A 334 18.23 -52.48 -13.84
N GLY A 335 17.90 -52.79 -12.60
CA GLY A 335 18.51 -52.16 -11.42
C GLY A 335 17.90 -50.80 -11.04
N GLU A 336 16.70 -50.48 -11.54
CA GLU A 336 15.90 -49.29 -11.15
C GLU A 336 16.62 -47.95 -11.29
N TRP A 337 17.50 -47.81 -12.28
CA TRP A 337 18.31 -46.60 -12.45
C TRP A 337 17.52 -45.37 -12.93
N VAL A 338 16.24 -45.52 -13.30
CA VAL A 338 15.35 -44.43 -13.69
C VAL A 338 14.31 -44.19 -12.61
N HIS A 339 14.21 -42.95 -12.13
CA HIS A 339 13.16 -42.55 -11.17
C HIS A 339 12.41 -41.31 -11.62
N ILE A 340 11.09 -41.28 -11.42
CA ILE A 340 10.27 -40.06 -11.53
C ILE A 340 9.60 -39.86 -10.18
N ARG A 341 9.91 -38.74 -9.53
CA ARG A 341 9.42 -38.43 -8.19
C ARG A 341 8.74 -37.07 -8.14
N GLN A 342 7.60 -36.98 -7.48
CA GLN A 342 6.96 -35.71 -7.23
C GLN A 342 7.75 -34.86 -6.21
N LEU A 343 7.78 -33.54 -6.46
CA LEU A 343 8.32 -32.55 -5.54
C LEU A 343 7.18 -31.96 -4.70
N HIS A 344 7.27 -32.13 -3.38
CA HIS A 344 6.18 -31.83 -2.43
C HIS A 344 6.46 -30.60 -1.58
N SER A 345 7.62 -29.97 -1.74
CA SER A 345 8.02 -28.85 -0.92
C SER A 345 8.74 -27.77 -1.72
N TYR A 346 8.66 -26.54 -1.22
CA TYR A 346 9.33 -25.41 -1.87
C TYR A 346 10.87 -25.57 -1.90
N PRO A 347 11.56 -26.10 -0.86
CA PRO A 347 12.98 -26.40 -0.95
C PRO A 347 13.34 -27.36 -2.09
N GLU A 348 12.49 -28.35 -2.37
CA GLU A 348 12.70 -29.28 -3.49
C GLU A 348 12.53 -28.59 -4.85
N LEU A 349 11.49 -27.77 -5.03
CA LEU A 349 11.33 -27.00 -6.28
C LEU A 349 12.50 -26.03 -6.50
N LEU A 350 13.01 -25.42 -5.43
CA LEU A 350 14.19 -24.56 -5.47
C LEU A 350 15.45 -25.31 -5.86
N ASP A 351 15.64 -26.52 -5.35
CA ASP A 351 16.81 -27.33 -5.67
C ASP A 351 16.75 -27.88 -7.11
N GLU A 352 15.55 -28.28 -7.54
CA GLU A 352 15.26 -28.68 -8.92
C GLU A 352 15.56 -27.52 -9.89
N GLY A 353 14.97 -26.35 -9.67
CA GLY A 353 15.19 -25.18 -10.52
C GLY A 353 16.65 -24.74 -10.57
N ARG A 354 17.40 -24.90 -9.47
CA ARG A 354 18.85 -24.63 -9.42
C ARG A 354 19.65 -25.61 -10.29
N HIS A 355 19.40 -26.91 -10.16
CA HIS A 355 20.14 -27.93 -10.92
C HIS A 355 19.80 -27.90 -12.40
N MET A 356 18.55 -27.62 -12.71
CA MET A 356 18.00 -27.62 -14.06
C MET A 356 18.09 -26.25 -14.75
N HIS A 357 18.46 -25.20 -14.03
CA HIS A 357 18.53 -23.81 -14.51
C HIS A 357 17.22 -23.31 -15.13
N HIS A 358 16.10 -23.53 -14.45
CA HIS A 358 14.79 -23.02 -14.84
C HIS A 358 13.94 -22.58 -13.62
N CYS A 359 12.78 -21.97 -13.87
CA CYS A 359 11.98 -21.25 -12.88
C CYS A 359 11.01 -22.11 -12.05
N VAL A 360 11.18 -23.43 -11.96
CA VAL A 360 10.13 -24.31 -11.39
C VAL A 360 9.77 -23.99 -9.93
N ALA A 361 10.66 -23.36 -9.16
CA ALA A 361 10.39 -22.86 -7.81
C ALA A 361 9.20 -21.89 -7.74
N THR A 362 8.89 -21.21 -8.84
CA THR A 362 7.83 -20.20 -8.91
C THR A 362 6.43 -20.81 -8.94
N TYR A 363 6.32 -22.13 -9.16
CA TYR A 363 5.05 -22.86 -9.20
C TYR A 363 4.54 -23.19 -7.79
N VAL A 364 5.27 -22.82 -6.72
CA VAL A 364 4.93 -23.13 -5.32
C VAL A 364 3.46 -22.87 -4.99
N HIS A 365 2.93 -21.72 -5.40
CA HIS A 365 1.55 -21.35 -5.12
C HIS A 365 0.53 -22.20 -5.89
N GLN A 366 0.88 -22.63 -7.10
CA GLN A 366 0.06 -23.54 -7.91
C GLN A 366 0.10 -24.96 -7.33
N CYS A 367 1.26 -25.41 -6.87
CA CYS A 367 1.42 -26.71 -6.21
C CYS A 367 0.65 -26.78 -4.90
N GLN A 368 0.74 -25.75 -4.05
CA GLN A 368 -0.03 -25.65 -2.81
C GLN A 368 -1.55 -25.70 -3.02
N ARG A 369 -2.02 -25.11 -4.14
CA ARG A 369 -3.45 -25.10 -4.51
C ARG A 369 -3.89 -26.38 -5.20
N GLY A 370 -3.00 -27.35 -5.38
CA GLY A 370 -3.30 -28.57 -6.11
C GLY A 370 -3.64 -28.30 -7.58
N ARG A 371 -3.04 -27.27 -8.19
CA ARG A 371 -3.24 -26.92 -9.62
C ARG A 371 -2.14 -27.41 -10.52
N ARG A 372 -0.98 -27.76 -9.97
CA ARG A 372 0.19 -28.27 -10.71
C ARG A 372 0.93 -29.29 -9.84
N GLY A 373 1.33 -30.40 -10.44
CA GLY A 373 2.27 -31.36 -9.87
C GLY A 373 3.59 -31.25 -10.61
N ILE A 374 4.67 -30.96 -9.88
CA ILE A 374 6.01 -30.92 -10.44
C ILE A 374 6.73 -32.22 -10.11
N TYR A 375 7.33 -32.86 -11.12
CA TYR A 375 8.07 -34.10 -10.98
C TYR A 375 9.51 -33.93 -11.45
N SER A 376 10.44 -34.61 -10.78
CA SER A 376 11.84 -34.70 -11.18
C SER A 376 12.10 -36.10 -11.71
N LEU A 377 12.55 -36.19 -12.97
CA LEU A 377 13.04 -37.41 -13.59
C LEU A 377 14.56 -37.47 -13.44
N THR A 378 15.05 -38.57 -12.87
CA THR A 378 16.48 -38.81 -12.65
C THR A 378 16.96 -40.10 -13.30
N PHE A 379 18.21 -40.09 -13.76
CA PHE A 379 18.96 -41.27 -14.21
C PHE A 379 20.18 -41.45 -13.31
N ASN A 380 20.32 -42.62 -12.67
CA ASN A 380 21.37 -42.89 -11.68
C ASN A 380 21.50 -41.77 -10.61
N GLY A 381 20.35 -41.23 -10.18
CA GLY A 381 20.27 -40.10 -9.23
C GLY A 381 20.60 -38.72 -9.81
N GLY A 382 21.08 -38.63 -11.06
CA GLY A 382 21.29 -37.35 -11.75
C GLY A 382 19.99 -36.81 -12.32
N ARG A 383 19.65 -35.54 -12.08
CA ARG A 383 18.45 -34.88 -12.62
C ARG A 383 18.53 -34.67 -14.13
N ILE A 384 17.49 -35.10 -14.84
CA ILE A 384 17.46 -35.14 -16.30
C ILE A 384 16.32 -34.30 -16.88
N LEU A 385 15.10 -34.45 -16.37
CA LEU A 385 13.93 -33.66 -16.78
C LEU A 385 13.14 -33.20 -15.55
N THR A 386 12.53 -32.03 -15.68
CA THR A 386 11.46 -31.56 -14.82
C THR A 386 10.16 -31.60 -15.61
N LEU A 387 9.14 -32.17 -15.00
CA LEU A 387 7.85 -32.43 -15.63
C LEU A 387 6.76 -31.67 -14.87
N GLU A 388 5.76 -31.20 -15.60
CA GLU A 388 4.60 -30.51 -15.04
C GLU A 388 3.32 -31.22 -15.45
N ILE A 389 2.55 -31.62 -14.45
CA ILE A 389 1.28 -32.34 -14.59
C ILE A 389 0.14 -31.51 -14.01
N THR A 390 -1.01 -31.50 -14.69
CA THR A 390 -2.23 -30.82 -14.21
C THR A 390 -3.16 -31.78 -13.46
N PRO A 391 -4.16 -31.26 -12.72
CA PRO A 391 -5.16 -32.08 -12.01
C PRO A 391 -5.97 -32.99 -12.95
N GLU A 392 -6.05 -32.64 -14.24
CA GLU A 392 -6.72 -33.42 -15.28
C GLU A 392 -5.88 -34.61 -15.79
N HIS A 393 -4.81 -34.99 -15.07
CA HIS A 393 -3.88 -36.07 -15.45
C HIS A 393 -3.27 -35.82 -16.84
N GLN A 394 -2.82 -34.59 -17.07
CA GLN A 394 -2.19 -34.18 -18.32
C GLN A 394 -0.76 -33.68 -18.08
N LEU A 395 0.21 -34.23 -18.81
CA LEU A 395 1.54 -33.66 -18.96
C LEU A 395 1.45 -32.44 -19.87
N VAL A 396 1.82 -31.28 -19.36
CA VAL A 396 1.80 -30.00 -20.09
C VAL A 396 3.18 -29.42 -20.35
N GLN A 397 4.20 -29.93 -19.66
CA GLN A 397 5.58 -29.50 -19.88
C GLN A 397 6.57 -30.59 -19.47
N ALA A 398 7.62 -30.77 -20.28
CA ALA A 398 8.78 -31.60 -19.98
C ALA A 398 10.06 -30.88 -20.43
N LYS A 399 10.90 -30.45 -19.49
CA LYS A 399 12.08 -29.62 -19.76
C LYS A 399 13.32 -30.18 -19.07
N GLY A 400 14.39 -30.33 -19.84
CA GLY A 400 15.72 -30.63 -19.30
C GLY A 400 16.47 -29.37 -18.87
N LYS A 401 17.75 -29.55 -18.53
CA LYS A 401 18.64 -28.45 -18.14
C LYS A 401 18.63 -27.30 -19.18
N TYR A 402 18.50 -26.06 -18.73
CA TYR A 402 18.36 -24.86 -19.57
C TYR A 402 17.14 -24.91 -20.51
N ASN A 403 16.02 -25.47 -20.03
CA ASN A 403 14.79 -25.64 -20.81
C ASN A 403 14.96 -26.46 -22.10
N ARG A 404 16.03 -27.27 -22.21
CA ARG A 404 16.24 -28.16 -23.37
C ARG A 404 15.09 -29.15 -23.51
N ARG A 405 14.89 -29.66 -24.72
CA ARG A 405 13.91 -30.71 -24.97
C ARG A 405 14.41 -32.08 -24.48
N PRO A 406 13.47 -32.99 -24.18
CA PRO A 406 13.77 -34.40 -23.93
C PRO A 406 14.48 -35.09 -25.09
N THR A 407 15.51 -35.88 -24.79
CA THR A 407 16.16 -36.76 -25.77
C THR A 407 15.28 -37.99 -26.09
N PRO A 408 15.55 -38.78 -27.15
CA PRO A 408 14.79 -39.98 -27.44
C PRO A 408 14.78 -41.00 -26.29
N LEU A 409 15.92 -41.20 -25.63
CA LEU A 409 16.02 -42.11 -24.47
C LEU A 409 15.17 -41.64 -23.29
N GLU A 410 15.22 -40.33 -22.99
CA GLU A 410 14.41 -39.72 -21.92
C GLU A 410 12.92 -39.82 -22.22
N ARG A 411 12.53 -39.60 -23.48
CA ARG A 411 11.14 -39.76 -23.94
C ARG A 411 10.65 -41.19 -23.84
N HIS A 412 11.49 -42.18 -24.12
CA HIS A 412 11.12 -43.59 -23.98
C HIS A 412 10.65 -43.89 -22.56
N TRP A 413 11.47 -43.55 -21.55
CA TRP A 413 11.14 -43.78 -20.14
C TRP A 413 9.97 -42.94 -19.65
N LEU A 414 9.91 -41.67 -20.04
CA LEU A 414 8.78 -40.81 -19.75
C LEU A 414 7.48 -41.39 -20.32
N THR A 415 7.49 -41.87 -21.56
CA THR A 415 6.31 -42.48 -22.20
C THR A 415 5.85 -43.74 -21.47
N GLN A 416 6.76 -44.58 -20.99
CA GLN A 416 6.38 -45.75 -20.19
C GLN A 416 5.62 -45.36 -18.92
N TRP A 417 6.11 -44.36 -18.19
CA TRP A 417 5.41 -43.85 -17.01
C TRP A 417 4.05 -43.24 -17.36
N LEU A 418 3.98 -42.42 -18.41
CA LEU A 418 2.73 -41.82 -18.88
C LEU A 418 1.67 -42.89 -19.23
N GLN A 419 2.07 -43.96 -19.91
CA GLN A 419 1.17 -45.06 -20.26
C GLN A 419 0.69 -45.84 -19.03
N ARG A 420 1.63 -46.16 -18.12
CA ARG A 420 1.34 -46.91 -16.90
C ARG A 420 0.32 -46.18 -16.02
N GLU A 421 0.52 -44.88 -15.82
CA GLU A 421 -0.32 -44.05 -14.95
C GLU A 421 -1.47 -43.34 -15.70
N ARG A 422 -1.67 -43.68 -16.99
CA ARG A 422 -2.74 -43.15 -17.86
C ARG A 422 -2.75 -41.61 -17.94
N ILE A 423 -1.57 -41.01 -17.98
CA ILE A 423 -1.38 -39.56 -18.10
C ILE A 423 -1.41 -39.19 -19.58
N THR A 424 -2.28 -38.26 -19.94
CA THR A 424 -2.37 -37.74 -21.32
C THR A 424 -1.30 -36.68 -21.57
N VAL A 425 -1.00 -36.39 -22.83
CA VAL A 425 -0.01 -35.35 -23.19
C VAL A 425 -0.71 -34.20 -23.92
N ALA A 426 -0.46 -32.96 -23.50
CA ALA A 426 -0.89 -31.79 -24.26
C ALA A 426 -0.14 -31.70 -25.60
N GLY A 427 -0.81 -31.26 -26.66
CA GLY A 427 -0.29 -31.32 -28.04
C GLY A 427 1.07 -30.62 -28.24
N ASN A 428 1.36 -29.59 -27.44
CA ASN A 428 2.56 -28.76 -27.56
C ASN A 428 3.77 -29.25 -26.72
N VAL A 429 3.67 -30.36 -25.97
CA VAL A 429 4.76 -30.83 -25.10
C VAL A 429 5.97 -31.30 -25.91
N TRP A 430 5.72 -31.87 -27.09
CA TRP A 430 6.73 -32.46 -27.95
C TRP A 430 7.08 -31.60 -29.17
N GLU A 431 6.17 -30.71 -29.56
CA GLU A 431 6.27 -29.97 -30.81
C GLU A 431 7.27 -28.81 -30.75
N ALA A 432 7.83 -28.49 -31.92
CA ALA A 432 8.54 -27.24 -32.09
C ALA A 432 7.53 -26.13 -32.32
N VAL A 433 7.42 -25.17 -31.41
CA VAL A 433 6.95 -23.84 -31.80
C VAL A 433 8.08 -23.23 -32.63
N TYR A 434 8.07 -23.53 -33.92
CA TYR A 434 8.56 -22.61 -34.94
C TYR A 434 7.33 -21.93 -35.49
N ASP A 435 7.12 -20.69 -35.07
CA ASP A 435 6.68 -19.59 -35.92
C ASP A 435 7.42 -18.33 -35.44
#